data_AF-A0A920T9J7-F1
#
_entry.id   AF-A0A920T9J7-F1
#
_cell.length_a   1.000
_cell.length_b   1.000
_cell.length_c   1.000
_cell.angle_alpha   90.00
_cell.angle_beta   90.00
_cell.angle_gamma   90.00
#
_symmetry.space_group_name_H-M   'P 1'
#
loop_
_entity.id
_entity.type
_entity.pdbx_description
1 polymer ?
#
loop_
_entity_poly.entity_id
_entity_poly.type
_entity_poly.pdbx_seq_one_letter_code
_entity_poly.pdbx_strand_id
1 'polypeptide(L)'
;MTSANPVTVPSRTHGNRNADAISRKNRRTNWLERKLSSLLMRQLSELRNGSLTIHDSDGSHRFGSTQDEAGSAVMAVHDPRFYRRIATSGSLGAAESFLNGEWTSPDLVTLLRILSRNADTLQRTDGGLPSLANRLLKLAAWAGRNTRSGSRRNIAAHYDLGNEFFELFLDETMMYSSALFKTPTTPSNRLHKTSSNASANACSCGPSDHLLEIGTGWGGLALHAARNYGCRVTTTTISPKQHDHAARLVAASDSRKAISLLQEDYRDLRGEFDKLVSIEMIEAVGQEFLELYFQTCHRLVKPGGRMVIQAIVMPSARYEQYARSIDFIQKYIFPGGFLPSLSRIEQAVERCTAFPWSTAKTSRTVTRGRYTNGGRGSSTRSTGSAKWDSPKHSSAPGTTTSAIARRRSWNEPSRYFSWNGSSRPSREPLLSVQSLSPSCRIGFRAGRDNPCRDPTAPANASA
;
A
#
# COMPACT_ATOMS: atom_id res chain seq x y z
N MET A 1 24.07 67.47 14.51
CA MET A 1 24.67 67.81 13.21
C MET A 1 25.30 66.52 12.71
N THR A 2 24.81 65.80 11.70
CA THR A 2 24.40 66.23 10.36
C THR A 2 23.63 65.07 9.70
N SER A 3 22.54 65.42 9.00
CA SER A 3 22.09 64.88 7.71
C SER A 3 22.42 63.41 7.37
N ALA A 4 21.37 62.59 7.32
CA ALA A 4 21.36 61.32 6.62
C ALA A 4 21.40 61.54 5.10
N ASN A 5 22.38 60.94 4.43
CA ASN A 5 22.40 60.76 2.97
C ASN A 5 21.75 59.41 2.61
N PRO A 6 20.93 59.34 1.53
CA PRO A 6 20.34 58.09 1.08
C PRO A 6 21.38 57.27 0.31
N VAL A 7 21.67 56.06 0.79
CA VAL A 7 22.50 55.10 0.04
C VAL A 7 21.63 54.41 -1.01
N THR A 8 21.95 54.68 -2.26
CA THR A 8 21.44 54.03 -3.47
C THR A 8 21.71 52.53 -3.43
N VAL A 9 20.66 51.71 -3.55
CA VAL A 9 20.75 50.27 -3.74
C VAL A 9 21.06 49.99 -5.21
N PRO A 10 22.18 49.35 -5.57
CA PRO A 10 22.45 49.01 -6.96
C PRO A 10 21.57 47.83 -7.39
N SER A 11 20.81 48.02 -8.46
CA SER A 11 20.07 46.97 -9.16
C SER A 11 21.04 45.98 -9.81
N ARG A 12 21.47 44.96 -9.06
CA ARG A 12 22.13 43.78 -9.61
C ARG A 12 21.07 42.74 -9.93
N THR A 13 20.72 42.65 -11.22
CA THR A 13 20.16 41.46 -11.85
C THR A 13 20.99 40.24 -11.42
N HIS A 14 20.47 39.46 -10.47
CA HIS A 14 21.04 38.16 -10.12
C HIS A 14 20.68 37.20 -11.24
N GLY A 15 21.51 37.26 -12.29
CA GLY A 15 21.62 36.25 -13.32
C GLY A 15 21.73 34.88 -12.66
N ASN A 16 20.91 33.99 -13.18
CA ASN A 16 20.71 32.60 -12.80
C ASN A 16 22.02 31.80 -12.82
N ARG A 17 22.85 31.89 -11.77
CA ARG A 17 24.12 31.14 -11.63
C ARG A 17 23.95 29.72 -11.05
N ASN A 18 22.75 29.15 -11.11
CA ASN A 18 22.50 27.74 -10.80
C ASN A 18 21.90 26.96 -11.99
N ALA A 19 21.85 27.55 -13.19
CA ALA A 19 21.43 26.86 -14.42
C ALA A 19 22.56 26.09 -15.12
N ASP A 20 23.83 26.35 -14.75
CA ASP A 20 25.00 25.81 -15.46
C ASP A 20 25.73 24.67 -14.72
N ALA A 21 25.15 24.14 -13.64
CA ALA A 21 25.68 23.00 -12.90
C ALA A 21 24.79 21.76 -13.05
N ILE A 22 24.63 21.28 -14.29
CA ILE A 22 24.74 19.87 -14.73
C ILE A 22 24.83 19.96 -16.26
N SER A 23 26.05 20.07 -16.78
CA SER A 23 26.34 19.68 -18.16
C SER A 23 26.04 18.19 -18.28
N ARG A 24 24.80 17.82 -18.62
CA ARG A 24 24.41 16.44 -18.92
C ARG A 24 25.18 16.05 -20.17
N LYS A 25 26.28 15.32 -20.00
CA LYS A 25 26.96 14.65 -21.12
C LYS A 25 25.94 13.79 -21.85
N ASN A 26 25.44 14.27 -22.99
CA ASN A 26 24.62 13.50 -23.93
C ASN A 26 25.49 12.34 -24.42
N ARG A 27 25.38 11.20 -23.75
CA ARG A 27 26.17 10.02 -24.05
C ARG A 27 25.58 9.40 -25.31
N ARG A 28 26.40 9.20 -26.34
CA ARG A 28 25.96 8.60 -27.61
C ARG A 28 25.47 7.16 -27.35
N THR A 29 24.26 6.87 -27.83
CA THR A 29 23.61 5.56 -27.73
C THR A 29 24.38 4.52 -28.54
N ASN A 30 24.89 3.49 -27.86
CA ASN A 30 25.60 2.41 -28.56
C ASN A 30 24.62 1.45 -29.27
N TRP A 31 25.15 0.51 -30.07
CA TRP A 31 24.31 -0.43 -30.84
C TRP A 31 23.41 -1.30 -29.95
N LEU A 32 23.93 -1.75 -28.81
CA LEU A 32 23.17 -2.57 -27.86
C LEU A 32 22.00 -1.77 -27.27
N GLU A 33 22.26 -0.55 -26.80
CA GLU A 33 21.24 0.34 -26.26
C GLU A 33 20.16 0.68 -27.29
N ARG A 34 20.53 0.89 -28.56
CA ARG A 34 19.56 1.07 -29.66
C ARG A 34 18.68 -0.14 -29.89
N LYS A 35 19.24 -1.35 -29.87
CA LYS A 35 18.45 -2.59 -29.97
C LYS A 35 17.50 -2.77 -28.78
N LEU A 36 17.98 -2.51 -27.56
CA LEU A 36 17.15 -2.59 -26.35
C LEU A 36 16.04 -1.54 -26.32
N SER A 37 16.34 -0.31 -26.77
CA SER A 37 15.34 0.74 -26.98
C SER A 37 14.26 0.27 -27.96
N SER A 38 14.65 -0.22 -29.15
CA SER A 38 13.70 -0.74 -30.14
C SER A 38 12.80 -1.85 -29.60
N LEU A 39 13.34 -2.76 -28.79
CA LEU A 39 12.55 -3.81 -28.14
C LEU A 39 11.53 -3.24 -27.14
N LEU A 40 11.95 -2.26 -26.32
CA LEU A 40 11.05 -1.57 -25.40
C LEU A 40 9.94 -0.83 -26.16
N MET A 41 10.29 -0.09 -27.23
CA MET A 41 9.30 0.65 -28.04
C MET A 41 8.30 -0.29 -28.70
N ARG A 42 8.75 -1.45 -29.19
CA ARG A 42 7.85 -2.48 -29.73
C ARG A 42 6.87 -2.97 -28.68
N GLN A 43 7.33 -3.19 -27.45
CA GLN A 43 6.46 -3.61 -26.37
C GLN A 43 5.44 -2.50 -26.00
N LEU A 44 5.91 -1.25 -25.90
CA LEU A 44 5.04 -0.10 -25.62
C LEU A 44 4.01 0.15 -26.73
N SER A 45 4.25 -0.31 -27.96
CA SER A 45 3.26 -0.23 -29.04
C SER A 45 1.95 -0.97 -28.75
N GLU A 46 1.98 -1.93 -27.83
CA GLU A 46 0.79 -2.68 -27.39
C GLU A 46 0.00 -1.97 -26.28
N LEU A 47 0.38 -0.75 -25.87
CA LEU A 47 -0.28 0.01 -24.82
C LEU A 47 -1.72 0.36 -25.22
N ARG A 48 -2.69 -0.11 -24.42
CA ARG A 48 -4.13 0.05 -24.71
C ARG A 48 -4.78 1.15 -23.88
N ASN A 49 -4.32 1.36 -22.66
CA ASN A 49 -4.96 2.27 -21.72
C ASN A 49 -4.16 3.54 -21.45
N GLY A 50 -4.54 4.64 -22.11
CA GLY A 50 -3.86 5.94 -22.06
C GLY A 50 -2.81 6.11 -23.16
N SER A 51 -2.00 7.16 -23.02
CA SER A 51 -0.90 7.43 -23.95
C SER A 51 0.41 7.76 -23.23
N LEU A 52 1.53 7.34 -23.83
CA LEU A 52 2.87 7.59 -23.34
C LEU A 52 3.71 8.20 -24.45
N THR A 53 4.32 9.35 -24.18
CA THR A 53 5.35 9.94 -25.05
C THR A 53 6.71 9.81 -24.39
N ILE A 54 7.66 9.21 -25.09
CA ILE A 54 9.06 9.10 -24.68
C ILE A 54 9.91 10.02 -25.54
N HIS A 55 10.66 10.91 -24.91
CA HIS A 55 11.71 11.70 -25.54
C HIS A 55 13.07 11.09 -25.20
N ASP A 56 13.85 10.72 -26.20
CA ASP A 56 15.21 10.22 -26.04
C ASP A 56 16.17 10.84 -27.07
N SER A 57 17.39 10.32 -27.19
CA SER A 57 18.39 10.81 -28.15
C SER A 57 17.98 10.69 -29.61
N ASP A 58 17.07 9.75 -29.91
CA ASP A 58 16.67 9.39 -31.27
C ASP A 58 15.39 10.13 -31.68
N GLY A 59 14.71 10.79 -30.72
CA GLY A 59 13.61 11.71 -30.96
C GLY A 59 12.45 11.51 -30.01
N SER A 60 11.23 11.71 -30.53
CA SER A 60 9.99 11.57 -29.78
C SER A 60 9.20 10.36 -30.27
N HIS A 61 8.88 9.45 -29.36
CA HIS A 61 8.12 8.22 -29.63
C HIS A 61 6.82 8.26 -28.87
N ARG A 62 5.69 8.00 -29.54
CA ARG A 62 4.36 8.06 -28.92
C ARG A 62 3.65 6.73 -29.04
N PHE A 63 3.06 6.30 -27.92
CA PHE A 63 2.37 5.01 -27.76
C PHE A 63 0.96 5.20 -27.20
N GLY A 64 0.08 4.26 -27.52
CA GLY A 64 -1.32 4.27 -27.09
C GLY A 64 -2.16 5.38 -27.72
N SER A 65 -3.34 5.63 -27.15
CA SER A 65 -4.31 6.62 -27.66
C SER A 65 -4.59 7.71 -26.65
N THR A 66 -4.70 8.96 -27.12
CA THR A 66 -5.09 10.13 -26.30
C THR A 66 -6.60 10.24 -26.10
N GLN A 67 -7.40 9.38 -26.73
CA GLN A 67 -8.86 9.38 -26.59
C GLN A 67 -9.34 8.64 -25.33
N ASP A 68 -8.43 8.00 -24.59
CA ASP A 68 -8.77 7.30 -23.36
C ASP A 68 -8.81 8.27 -22.16
N GLU A 69 -9.82 8.15 -21.31
CA GLU A 69 -9.93 8.84 -20.02
C GLU A 69 -8.74 8.55 -19.09
N ALA A 70 -7.94 7.53 -19.42
CA ALA A 70 -6.75 7.18 -18.67
C ALA A 70 -5.65 8.25 -18.63
N GLY A 71 -5.66 9.22 -19.56
CA GLY A 71 -4.75 10.37 -19.61
C GLY A 71 -3.50 10.16 -20.47
N SER A 72 -2.59 11.14 -20.42
CA SER A 72 -1.34 11.17 -21.19
C SER A 72 -0.15 11.41 -20.26
N ALA A 73 0.92 10.63 -20.43
CA ALA A 73 2.16 10.76 -19.69
C ALA A 73 3.34 11.05 -20.61
N VAL A 74 4.33 11.76 -20.07
CA VAL A 74 5.60 12.05 -20.74
C VAL A 74 6.74 11.47 -19.93
N MET A 75 7.71 10.89 -20.62
CA MET A 75 8.98 10.41 -20.06
C MET A 75 10.12 10.97 -20.90
N ALA A 76 11.14 11.51 -20.26
CA ALA A 76 12.34 12.01 -20.92
C ALA A 76 13.55 11.18 -20.47
N VAL A 77 14.16 10.45 -21.40
CA VAL A 77 15.36 9.65 -21.19
C VAL A 77 16.58 10.51 -21.53
N HIS A 78 17.41 10.77 -20.52
CA HIS A 78 18.62 11.61 -20.64
C HIS A 78 19.89 10.78 -20.79
N ASP A 79 19.90 9.52 -20.32
CA ASP A 79 21.02 8.59 -20.46
C ASP A 79 20.54 7.24 -21.01
N PRO A 80 21.07 6.76 -22.16
CA PRO A 80 20.66 5.50 -22.78
C PRO A 80 21.00 4.25 -21.95
N ARG A 81 21.79 4.37 -20.86
CA ARG A 81 21.97 3.30 -19.87
C ARG A 81 20.65 2.78 -19.30
N PHE A 82 19.62 3.62 -19.28
CA PHE A 82 18.25 3.24 -18.91
C PHE A 82 17.79 1.97 -19.65
N TYR A 83 18.00 1.90 -20.97
CA TYR A 83 17.57 0.77 -21.80
C TYR A 83 18.26 -0.55 -21.42
N ARG A 84 19.53 -0.47 -21.03
CA ARG A 84 20.25 -1.63 -20.52
C ARG A 84 19.73 -2.06 -19.15
N ARG A 85 19.49 -1.10 -18.24
CA ARG A 85 19.03 -1.39 -16.87
C ARG A 85 17.62 -2.00 -16.85
N ILE A 86 16.70 -1.50 -17.66
CA ILE A 86 15.36 -2.09 -17.76
C ILE A 86 15.43 -3.51 -18.33
N ALA A 87 16.31 -3.77 -19.31
CA ALA A 87 16.48 -5.11 -19.87
C ALA A 87 17.11 -6.11 -18.89
N THR A 88 18.04 -5.69 -18.03
CA THR A 88 18.73 -6.59 -17.08
C THR A 88 18.02 -6.76 -15.75
N SER A 89 17.31 -5.71 -15.31
CA SER A 89 16.77 -5.58 -13.95
C SER A 89 15.29 -5.18 -13.92
N GLY A 90 14.61 -5.19 -15.06
CA GLY A 90 13.17 -4.94 -15.17
C GLY A 90 12.73 -3.60 -14.56
N SER A 91 11.61 -3.65 -13.84
CA SER A 91 11.02 -2.48 -13.16
C SER A 91 11.94 -1.88 -12.08
N LEU A 92 12.75 -2.70 -11.40
CA LEU A 92 13.76 -2.22 -10.44
C LEU A 92 14.84 -1.41 -11.17
N GLY A 93 15.31 -1.90 -12.32
CA GLY A 93 16.26 -1.18 -13.16
C GLY A 93 15.70 0.17 -13.62
N ALA A 94 14.43 0.21 -14.04
CA ALA A 94 13.76 1.46 -14.39
C ALA A 94 13.70 2.44 -13.20
N ALA A 95 13.36 1.96 -12.00
CA ALA A 95 13.30 2.80 -10.81
C ALA A 95 14.68 3.33 -10.36
N GLU A 96 15.73 2.50 -10.38
CA GLU A 96 17.10 2.95 -10.08
C GLU A 96 17.60 3.96 -11.10
N SER A 97 17.25 3.79 -12.38
CA SER A 97 17.58 4.76 -13.44
C SER A 97 16.92 6.12 -13.18
N PHE A 98 15.69 6.13 -12.63
CA PHE A 98 15.03 7.38 -12.22
C PHE A 98 15.78 8.06 -11.07
N LEU A 99 16.19 7.30 -10.05
CA LEU A 99 16.96 7.83 -8.92
C LEU A 99 18.32 8.38 -9.35
N ASN A 100 18.94 7.77 -10.36
CA ASN A 100 20.21 8.23 -10.93
C ASN A 100 20.05 9.41 -11.91
N GLY A 101 18.82 9.88 -12.15
CA GLY A 101 18.53 10.98 -13.09
C GLY A 101 18.72 10.61 -14.57
N GLU A 102 18.81 9.31 -14.89
CA GLU A 102 18.95 8.79 -16.25
C GLU A 102 17.67 9.00 -17.07
N TRP A 103 16.51 9.10 -16.40
CA TRP A 103 15.26 9.56 -16.99
C TRP A 103 14.41 10.33 -15.98
N THR A 104 13.48 11.15 -16.47
CA THR A 104 12.55 11.94 -15.65
C THR A 104 11.15 11.95 -16.24
N SER A 105 10.14 12.30 -15.43
CA SER A 105 8.78 12.57 -15.89
C SER A 105 8.22 13.80 -15.18
N PRO A 106 7.50 14.71 -15.88
CA PRO A 106 6.84 15.86 -15.25
C PRO A 106 5.67 15.44 -14.34
N ASP A 107 5.08 14.27 -14.59
CA ASP A 107 4.04 13.68 -13.75
C ASP A 107 4.23 12.17 -13.62
N LEU A 108 5.12 11.79 -12.71
CA LEU A 108 5.42 10.40 -12.40
C LEU A 108 4.17 9.60 -11.99
N VAL A 109 3.18 10.23 -11.35
CA VAL A 109 1.96 9.54 -10.92
C VAL A 109 1.12 9.13 -12.11
N THR A 110 0.91 10.04 -13.06
CA THR A 110 0.16 9.72 -14.28
C THR A 110 0.89 8.65 -15.10
N LEU A 111 2.22 8.74 -15.20
CA LEU A 111 3.04 7.71 -15.83
C LEU A 111 2.84 6.33 -15.19
N LEU A 112 3.04 6.22 -13.87
CA LEU A 112 2.90 4.96 -13.15
C LEU A 112 1.45 4.41 -13.22
N ARG A 113 0.42 5.26 -13.23
CA ARG A 113 -0.98 4.83 -13.41
C ARG A 113 -1.21 4.20 -14.77
N ILE A 114 -0.67 4.81 -15.83
CA ILE A 114 -0.76 4.26 -17.19
C ILE A 114 -0.04 2.92 -17.25
N LEU A 115 1.20 2.83 -16.73
CA LEU A 115 1.96 1.58 -16.72
C LEU A 115 1.22 0.48 -15.91
N SER A 116 0.67 0.81 -14.74
CA SER A 116 -0.10 -0.15 -13.92
C SER A 116 -1.40 -0.62 -14.57
N ARG A 117 -2.09 0.23 -15.35
CA ARG A 117 -3.28 -0.19 -16.11
C ARG A 117 -2.94 -1.12 -17.27
N ASN A 118 -1.72 -1.03 -17.79
CA ASN A 118 -1.22 -1.88 -18.87
C ASN A 118 -0.28 -2.98 -18.33
N ALA A 119 -0.35 -3.30 -17.03
CA ALA A 119 0.60 -4.21 -16.40
C ALA A 119 0.63 -5.60 -17.06
N ASP A 120 -0.51 -6.13 -17.51
CA ASP A 120 -0.58 -7.44 -18.17
C ASP A 120 0.13 -7.44 -19.53
N THR A 121 0.03 -6.34 -20.28
CA THR A 121 0.78 -6.13 -21.53
C THR A 121 2.28 -5.98 -21.26
N LEU A 122 2.63 -5.29 -20.17
CA LEU A 122 4.03 -5.01 -19.82
C LEU A 122 4.73 -6.20 -19.15
N GLN A 123 3.99 -7.12 -18.54
CA GLN A 123 4.52 -8.30 -17.85
C GLN A 123 4.99 -9.43 -18.78
N ARG A 124 4.66 -9.39 -20.08
CA ARG A 124 5.16 -10.38 -21.07
C ARG A 124 6.70 -10.42 -21.17
N THR A 125 7.40 -9.45 -20.58
CA THR A 125 8.87 -9.34 -20.57
C THR A 125 9.55 -9.93 -19.33
N ASP A 126 8.80 -10.27 -18.27
CA ASP A 126 9.37 -10.96 -17.10
C ASP A 126 9.55 -12.47 -17.33
N GLY A 127 9.23 -12.97 -18.53
CA GLY A 127 9.44 -14.35 -18.98
C GLY A 127 10.87 -14.67 -19.47
N GLY A 128 11.82 -13.73 -19.36
CA GLY A 128 13.24 -14.02 -19.55
C GLY A 128 13.78 -14.91 -18.42
N LEU A 129 14.85 -15.67 -18.68
CA LEU A 129 15.57 -16.44 -17.65
C LEU A 129 15.78 -15.54 -16.41
N PRO A 130 15.45 -16.00 -15.19
CA PRO A 130 15.62 -15.18 -13.99
C PRO A 130 17.06 -14.71 -13.93
N SER A 131 17.25 -13.39 -14.09
CA SER A 131 18.59 -12.83 -14.22
C SER A 131 19.43 -13.20 -12.99
N LEU A 132 20.72 -13.46 -13.17
CA LEU A 132 21.65 -13.70 -12.07
C LEU A 132 21.53 -12.60 -11.00
N ALA A 133 21.25 -11.36 -11.43
CA ALA A 133 20.96 -10.23 -10.56
C ALA A 133 19.74 -10.48 -9.64
N ASN A 134 18.62 -10.98 -10.14
CA ASN A 134 17.45 -11.30 -9.30
C ASN A 134 17.76 -12.43 -8.29
N ARG A 135 18.58 -13.43 -8.67
CA ARG A 135 19.03 -14.48 -7.73
C ARG A 135 19.91 -13.92 -6.62
N LEU A 136 20.87 -13.06 -6.95
CA LEU A 136 21.72 -12.39 -5.97
C LEU A 136 20.90 -11.46 -5.06
N LEU A 137 19.94 -10.72 -5.61
CA LEU A 137 19.04 -9.88 -4.82
C LEU A 137 18.17 -10.70 -3.86
N LYS A 138 17.68 -11.88 -4.27
CA LYS A 138 16.97 -12.79 -3.36
C LYS A 138 17.86 -13.29 -2.22
N LEU A 139 19.11 -13.63 -2.52
CA LEU A 139 20.08 -14.03 -1.49
C LEU A 139 20.38 -12.87 -0.53
N ALA A 140 20.50 -11.64 -1.04
CA ALA A 140 20.64 -10.46 -0.19
C ALA A 140 19.39 -10.20 0.66
N ALA A 141 18.20 -10.33 0.06
CA ALA A 141 16.91 -10.19 0.76
C ALA A 141 16.68 -11.28 1.82
N TRP A 142 17.31 -12.44 1.67
CA TRP A 142 17.31 -13.52 2.67
C TRP A 142 17.84 -13.03 4.03
N ALA A 143 18.84 -12.15 4.03
CA ALA A 143 19.37 -11.55 5.27
C ALA A 143 18.39 -10.55 5.93
N GLY A 144 17.36 -10.10 5.19
CA GLY A 144 16.31 -9.18 5.65
C GLY A 144 14.99 -9.87 6.01
N ARG A 145 14.98 -11.19 6.22
CA ARG A 145 13.77 -11.94 6.60
C ARG A 145 13.20 -11.54 7.96
N ASN A 146 11.88 -11.66 8.11
CA ASN A 146 11.14 -11.27 9.31
C ASN A 146 11.20 -12.32 10.45
N THR A 147 12.40 -12.84 10.71
CA THR A 147 12.70 -13.46 12.02
C THR A 147 12.50 -12.43 13.14
N ARG A 148 12.43 -12.81 14.42
CA ARG A 148 12.27 -11.83 15.52
C ARG A 148 13.29 -10.70 15.48
N SER A 149 14.57 -11.02 15.32
CA SER A 149 15.64 -10.03 15.20
C SER A 149 15.56 -9.27 13.88
N GLY A 150 15.20 -9.93 12.77
CA GLY A 150 15.02 -9.31 11.47
C GLY A 150 13.87 -8.31 11.42
N SER A 151 12.70 -8.66 11.97
CA SER A 151 11.54 -7.76 12.09
C SER A 151 11.89 -6.50 12.87
N ARG A 152 12.61 -6.63 14.00
CA ARG A 152 13.09 -5.47 14.78
C ARG A 152 14.05 -4.59 13.99
N ARG A 153 14.93 -5.18 13.16
CA ARG A 153 15.85 -4.42 12.30
C ARG A 153 15.11 -3.70 11.17
N ASN A 154 14.19 -4.39 10.50
CA ASN A 154 13.42 -3.84 9.38
C ASN A 154 12.51 -2.69 9.85
N ILE A 155 11.85 -2.84 11.00
CA ILE A 155 10.97 -1.80 11.56
C ILE A 155 11.78 -0.59 12.03
N ALA A 156 12.94 -0.80 12.66
CA ALA A 156 13.82 0.29 13.07
C ALA A 156 14.29 1.08 11.85
N ALA A 157 14.84 0.41 10.84
CA ALA A 157 15.30 1.08 9.62
C ALA A 157 14.19 1.86 8.87
N HIS A 158 12.94 1.38 8.91
CA HIS A 158 11.82 2.07 8.26
C HIS A 158 11.32 3.30 9.04
N TYR A 159 11.23 3.22 10.37
CA TYR A 159 10.78 4.35 11.21
C TYR A 159 11.92 5.20 11.78
N ASP A 160 13.17 4.88 11.43
CA ASP A 160 14.33 5.71 11.75
C ASP A 160 14.27 7.09 11.08
N LEU A 161 13.47 7.24 10.02
CA LEU A 161 13.14 8.52 9.37
C LEU A 161 12.52 9.57 10.32
N GLY A 162 12.09 9.16 11.53
CA GLY A 162 11.60 10.05 12.58
C GLY A 162 10.11 10.39 12.45
N ASN A 163 9.46 10.69 13.58
CA ASN A 163 8.01 11.02 13.58
C ASN A 163 7.75 12.33 12.83
N GLU A 164 8.70 13.26 12.90
CA GLU A 164 8.68 14.56 12.26
C GLU A 164 8.53 14.44 10.75
N PHE A 165 9.16 13.44 10.13
CA PHE A 165 9.02 13.17 8.70
C PHE A 165 7.59 12.76 8.34
N PHE A 166 6.98 11.88 9.12
CA PHE A 166 5.63 11.38 8.87
C PHE A 166 4.56 12.45 9.13
N GLU A 167 4.75 13.33 10.12
CA GLU A 167 3.85 14.45 10.44
C GLU A 167 3.71 15.49 9.30
N LEU A 168 4.63 15.48 8.33
CA LEU A 168 4.56 16.35 7.16
C LEU A 168 3.40 15.98 6.23
N PHE A 169 3.02 14.70 6.17
CA PHE A 169 2.04 14.21 5.19
C PHE A 169 0.94 13.31 5.75
N LEU A 170 1.08 12.77 6.96
CA LEU A 170 0.00 12.09 7.66
C LEU A 170 -0.97 13.10 8.30
N ASP A 171 -2.18 12.64 8.60
CA ASP A 171 -3.13 13.44 9.38
C ASP A 171 -2.83 13.32 10.89
N GLU A 172 -3.66 13.98 11.70
CA GLU A 172 -3.51 14.06 13.16
C GLU A 172 -3.51 12.71 13.87
N THR A 173 -4.03 11.64 13.24
CA THR A 173 -4.07 10.32 13.86
C THR A 173 -2.74 9.57 13.69
N MET A 174 -1.83 10.10 12.87
CA MET A 174 -0.55 9.46 12.51
C MET A 174 -0.73 8.03 12.00
N MET A 175 -1.90 7.72 11.42
CA MET A 175 -2.14 6.39 10.85
C MET A 175 -1.48 6.30 9.48
N TYR A 176 -0.49 5.42 9.37
CA TYR A 176 0.16 5.09 8.10
C TYR A 176 -0.43 3.81 7.52
N SER A 177 -1.72 3.86 7.20
CA SER A 177 -2.48 2.76 6.59
C SER A 177 -3.46 3.29 5.55
N SER A 178 -4.07 2.40 4.75
CA SER A 178 -5.20 2.80 3.91
C SER A 178 -6.34 3.36 4.76
N ALA A 179 -6.92 4.47 4.29
CA ALA A 179 -8.05 5.13 4.90
C ALA A 179 -9.35 4.86 4.13
N LEU A 180 -10.50 5.09 4.74
CA LEU A 180 -11.80 4.78 4.14
C LEU A 180 -12.52 6.05 3.65
N PHE A 181 -12.76 6.13 2.35
CA PHE A 181 -13.63 7.14 1.73
C PHE A 181 -15.07 6.61 1.70
N LYS A 182 -15.98 7.21 2.47
CA LYS A 182 -17.43 6.92 2.34
C LYS A 182 -18.01 7.54 1.09
N THR A 183 -17.53 8.74 0.75
CA THR A 183 -17.87 9.49 -0.44
C THR A 183 -16.60 10.07 -1.06
N PRO A 184 -16.59 10.42 -2.36
CA PRO A 184 -15.46 11.11 -2.97
C PRO A 184 -15.08 12.44 -2.28
N THR A 185 -16.01 13.02 -1.53
CA THR A 185 -15.88 14.30 -0.83
C THR A 185 -15.58 14.17 0.66
N THR A 186 -15.32 12.95 1.16
CA THR A 186 -15.03 12.75 2.59
C THR A 186 -13.78 13.56 2.99
N PRO A 187 -13.85 14.45 4.00
CA PRO A 187 -12.72 15.26 4.43
C PRO A 187 -11.54 14.40 4.90
N SER A 188 -10.32 14.80 4.57
CA SER A 188 -9.09 14.04 4.88
C SER A 188 -8.94 13.71 6.36
N ASN A 189 -9.23 14.67 7.25
CA ASN A 189 -9.18 14.52 8.70
C ASN A 189 -10.22 13.57 9.31
N ARG A 190 -11.10 12.99 8.48
CA ARG A 190 -12.10 11.99 8.89
C ARG A 190 -11.86 10.62 8.28
N LEU A 191 -10.94 10.47 7.33
CA LEU A 191 -10.76 9.21 6.59
C LEU A 191 -10.25 8.08 7.49
N HIS A 192 -9.22 8.34 8.31
CA HIS A 192 -8.68 7.32 9.22
C HIS A 192 -9.62 6.98 10.38
N LYS A 193 -10.38 7.97 10.88
CA LYS A 193 -11.47 7.74 11.85
C LYS A 193 -12.55 6.84 11.24
N THR A 194 -12.88 7.07 9.96
CA THR A 194 -13.85 6.25 9.22
C THR A 194 -13.33 4.82 9.01
N SER A 195 -12.04 4.65 8.73
CA SER A 195 -11.36 3.35 8.68
C SER A 195 -11.44 2.62 10.02
N SER A 196 -11.07 3.31 11.11
CA SER A 196 -11.08 2.76 12.47
C SER A 196 -12.48 2.32 12.91
N ASN A 197 -13.50 3.11 12.57
CA ASN A 197 -14.90 2.74 12.78
C ASN A 197 -15.29 1.48 11.99
N ALA A 198 -14.84 1.35 10.73
CA ALA A 198 -15.13 0.17 9.93
C ALA A 198 -14.52 -1.10 10.55
N SER A 199 -13.27 -1.04 11.01
CA SER A 199 -12.61 -2.15 11.71
C SER A 199 -13.32 -2.51 13.00
N ALA A 200 -13.61 -1.52 13.86
CA ALA A 200 -14.29 -1.75 15.14
C ALA A 200 -15.71 -2.31 14.95
N ASN A 201 -16.46 -1.82 13.96
CA ASN A 201 -17.78 -2.34 13.63
C ASN A 201 -17.72 -3.78 13.08
N ALA A 202 -16.72 -4.09 12.24
CA ALA A 202 -16.51 -5.43 11.71
C ALA A 202 -16.13 -6.45 12.80
N CYS A 203 -15.37 -6.03 13.81
CA CYS A 203 -15.15 -6.80 15.04
C CYS A 203 -16.38 -6.83 15.95
N SER A 204 -17.32 -5.91 15.76
CA SER A 204 -18.42 -5.63 16.69
C SER A 204 -17.90 -5.40 18.10
N CYS A 205 -16.96 -4.46 18.20
CA CYS A 205 -16.40 -3.99 19.45
C CYS A 205 -17.44 -3.30 20.32
N GLY A 206 -17.37 -3.53 21.62
CA GLY A 206 -18.16 -2.84 22.64
C GLY A 206 -17.43 -2.71 23.98
N PRO A 207 -18.08 -2.12 24.99
CA PRO A 207 -17.43 -1.75 26.25
C PRO A 207 -17.06 -2.94 27.13
N SER A 208 -17.68 -4.11 26.90
CA SER A 208 -17.34 -5.35 27.61
C SER A 208 -16.17 -6.11 26.99
N ASP A 209 -15.71 -5.71 25.81
CA ASP A 209 -14.69 -6.45 25.06
C ASP A 209 -13.26 -6.06 25.49
N HIS A 210 -12.42 -7.08 25.60
CA HIS A 210 -10.97 -6.92 25.54
C HIS A 210 -10.48 -7.08 24.11
N LEU A 211 -10.06 -5.98 23.51
CA LEU A 211 -9.51 -5.90 22.16
C LEU A 211 -7.98 -6.01 22.18
N LEU A 212 -7.44 -6.95 21.41
CA LEU A 212 -6.03 -6.96 21.01
C LEU A 212 -5.84 -6.22 19.69
N GLU A 213 -4.92 -5.25 19.66
CA GLU A 213 -4.38 -4.65 18.44
C GLU A 213 -2.95 -5.17 18.20
N ILE A 214 -2.74 -5.86 17.07
CA ILE A 214 -1.40 -6.25 16.61
C ILE A 214 -0.89 -5.16 15.67
N GLY A 215 0.15 -4.44 16.11
CA GLY A 215 0.74 -3.32 15.38
C GLY A 215 0.16 -1.98 15.80
N THR A 216 0.61 -1.44 16.95
CA THR A 216 0.13 -0.17 17.51
C THR A 216 0.21 1.03 16.57
N GLY A 217 1.17 1.02 15.64
CA GLY A 217 1.55 2.22 14.91
C GLY A 217 1.89 3.33 15.89
N TRP A 218 1.25 4.50 15.76
CA TRP A 218 1.39 5.61 16.70
C TRP A 218 0.27 5.69 17.75
N GLY A 219 -0.55 4.64 17.89
CA GLY A 219 -1.59 4.53 18.92
C GLY A 219 -2.98 5.05 18.52
N GLY A 220 -3.16 5.46 17.27
CA GLY A 220 -4.40 6.04 16.76
C GLY A 220 -5.62 5.12 16.92
N LEU A 221 -5.50 3.83 16.56
CA LEU A 221 -6.59 2.87 16.66
C LEU A 221 -6.87 2.46 18.11
N ALA A 222 -5.85 2.20 18.93
CA ALA A 222 -6.04 1.90 20.36
C ALA A 222 -6.83 2.99 21.08
N LEU A 223 -6.44 4.25 20.89
CA LEU A 223 -7.15 5.40 21.45
C LEU A 223 -8.58 5.51 20.90
N HIS A 224 -8.75 5.28 19.61
CA HIS A 224 -10.06 5.32 18.97
C HIS A 224 -11.01 4.25 19.52
N ALA A 225 -10.55 3.01 19.67
CA ALA A 225 -11.34 1.91 20.21
C ALA A 225 -11.72 2.13 21.68
N ALA A 226 -10.74 2.52 22.52
CA ALA A 226 -11.00 2.79 23.92
C ALA A 226 -11.96 3.96 24.14
N ARG A 227 -11.82 5.05 23.38
CA ARG A 227 -12.66 6.25 23.52
C ARG A 227 -14.07 6.08 22.96
N ASN A 228 -14.20 5.52 21.76
CA ASN A 228 -15.48 5.52 21.04
C ASN A 228 -16.31 4.26 21.26
N TYR A 229 -15.67 3.14 21.65
CA TYR A 229 -16.34 1.86 21.85
C TYR A 229 -16.23 1.36 23.29
N GLY A 230 -15.46 2.04 24.15
CA GLY A 230 -15.29 1.69 25.56
C GLY A 230 -14.48 0.42 25.79
N CYS A 231 -13.82 -0.12 24.76
CA CYS A 231 -13.07 -1.36 24.89
C CYS A 231 -11.91 -1.22 25.87
N ARG A 232 -11.61 -2.30 26.58
CA ARG A 232 -10.27 -2.49 27.13
C ARG A 232 -9.36 -2.90 25.98
N VAL A 233 -8.24 -2.22 25.78
CA VAL A 233 -7.34 -2.45 24.65
C VAL A 233 -5.99 -2.90 25.15
N THR A 234 -5.46 -3.99 24.59
CA THR A 234 -4.03 -4.29 24.60
C THR A 234 -3.50 -4.06 23.20
N THR A 235 -2.43 -3.29 23.06
CA THR A 235 -1.80 -3.01 21.77
C THR A 235 -0.31 -3.25 21.85
N THR A 236 0.30 -3.79 20.79
CA THR A 236 1.74 -4.09 20.77
C THR A 236 2.45 -3.52 19.55
N THR A 237 3.68 -3.06 19.74
CA THR A 237 4.62 -2.71 18.67
C THR A 237 6.03 -3.18 19.02
N ILE A 238 6.83 -3.47 18.01
CA ILE A 238 8.26 -3.77 18.16
C ILE A 238 9.16 -2.56 17.87
N SER A 239 8.57 -1.40 17.54
CA SER A 239 9.29 -0.15 17.28
C SER A 239 9.33 0.73 18.53
N PRO A 240 10.52 1.03 19.10
CA PRO A 240 10.65 1.92 20.24
C PRO A 240 10.08 3.33 19.98
N LYS A 241 10.33 3.91 18.79
CA LYS A 241 9.82 5.25 18.45
C LYS A 241 8.30 5.34 18.41
N GLN A 242 7.66 4.28 17.93
CA GLN A 242 6.20 4.14 17.91
C GLN A 242 5.66 3.95 19.32
N HIS A 243 6.30 3.07 20.10
CA HIS A 243 5.96 2.85 21.50
C HIS A 243 6.03 4.16 22.30
N ASP A 244 7.13 4.91 22.21
CA ASP A 244 7.32 6.16 22.95
C ASP A 244 6.32 7.25 22.54
N HIS A 245 5.94 7.29 21.25
CA HIS A 245 4.89 8.20 20.79
C HIS A 245 3.52 7.80 21.33
N ALA A 246 3.15 6.53 21.17
CA ALA A 246 1.87 6.00 21.65
C ALA A 246 1.75 6.13 23.19
N ALA A 247 2.82 5.88 23.93
CA ALA A 247 2.87 6.02 25.38
C ALA A 247 2.54 7.45 25.83
N ARG A 248 3.11 8.46 25.16
CA ARG A 248 2.79 9.87 25.44
C ARG A 248 1.32 10.20 25.16
N LEU A 249 0.77 9.74 24.05
CA LEU A 249 -0.64 9.98 23.71
C LEU A 249 -1.60 9.25 24.67
N VAL A 250 -1.28 8.01 25.03
CA VAL A 250 -2.06 7.22 25.99
C VAL A 250 -2.04 7.88 27.37
N ALA A 251 -0.87 8.29 27.86
CA ALA A 251 -0.73 8.96 29.16
C ALA A 251 -1.53 10.27 29.25
N ALA A 252 -1.55 11.04 28.17
CA ALA A 252 -2.33 12.28 28.07
C ALA A 252 -3.84 12.07 27.84
N SER A 253 -4.30 10.82 27.69
CA SER A 253 -5.70 10.50 27.40
C SER A 253 -6.51 10.15 28.65
N ASP A 254 -7.81 10.46 28.62
CA ASP A 254 -8.75 10.01 29.65
C ASP A 254 -8.96 8.48 29.63
N SER A 255 -8.63 7.83 28.51
CA SER A 255 -8.71 6.38 28.33
C SER A 255 -7.46 5.62 28.78
N ARG A 256 -6.49 6.28 29.44
CA ARG A 256 -5.21 5.66 29.83
C ARG A 256 -5.36 4.35 30.62
N LYS A 257 -6.38 4.25 31.47
CA LYS A 257 -6.65 3.05 32.28
C LYS A 257 -7.19 1.87 31.46
N ALA A 258 -7.76 2.15 30.30
CA ALA A 258 -8.33 1.14 29.42
C ALA A 258 -7.30 0.58 28.42
N ILE A 259 -6.11 1.18 28.30
CA ILE A 259 -5.11 0.82 27.29
C ILE A 259 -3.86 0.25 27.96
N SER A 260 -3.50 -0.98 27.60
CA SER A 260 -2.22 -1.61 27.89
C SER A 260 -1.34 -1.57 26.64
N LEU A 261 -0.29 -0.75 26.66
CA LEU A 261 0.68 -0.63 25.57
C LEU A 261 1.88 -1.54 25.86
N LEU A 262 2.19 -2.43 24.92
CA LEU A 262 3.30 -3.39 25.01
C LEU A 262 4.36 -3.05 23.96
N GLN A 263 5.63 -3.29 24.31
CA GLN A 263 6.75 -3.26 23.38
C GLN A 263 7.24 -4.68 23.06
N GLU A 264 6.33 -5.55 22.64
CA GLU A 264 6.56 -6.97 22.47
C GLU A 264 6.30 -7.43 21.02
N ASP A 265 6.99 -8.50 20.63
CA ASP A 265 6.68 -9.17 19.38
C ASP A 265 5.36 -9.91 19.51
N TYR A 266 4.45 -9.73 18.55
CA TYR A 266 3.12 -10.35 18.58
C TYR A 266 3.18 -11.88 18.73
N ARG A 267 4.27 -12.52 18.24
CA ARG A 267 4.51 -13.96 18.34
C ARG A 267 4.62 -14.45 19.77
N ASP A 268 5.06 -13.57 20.67
CA ASP A 268 5.38 -13.88 22.07
C ASP A 268 4.23 -13.50 23.01
N LEU A 269 3.18 -12.84 22.50
CA LEU A 269 1.98 -12.51 23.27
C LEU A 269 1.28 -13.77 23.79
N ARG A 270 0.72 -13.61 25.00
CA ARG A 270 0.00 -14.64 25.75
C ARG A 270 -1.38 -14.14 26.18
N GLY A 271 -2.24 -15.08 26.55
CA GLY A 271 -3.63 -14.81 26.96
C GLY A 271 -4.61 -14.95 25.80
N GLU A 272 -5.86 -14.59 26.07
CA GLU A 272 -6.96 -14.68 25.12
C GLU A 272 -7.80 -13.41 25.17
N PHE A 273 -8.20 -12.93 24.00
CA PHE A 273 -8.89 -11.67 23.80
C PHE A 273 -10.25 -11.91 23.16
N ASP A 274 -11.24 -11.08 23.49
CA ASP A 274 -12.58 -11.17 22.92
C ASP A 274 -12.55 -10.80 21.42
N LYS A 275 -11.69 -9.83 21.08
CA LYS A 275 -11.53 -9.27 19.73
C LYS A 275 -10.05 -9.13 19.37
N LEU A 276 -9.73 -9.30 18.09
CA LEU A 276 -8.40 -9.02 17.55
C LEU A 276 -8.52 -8.14 16.31
N VAL A 277 -7.75 -7.06 16.25
CA VAL A 277 -7.58 -6.24 15.05
C VAL A 277 -6.11 -6.19 14.66
N SER A 278 -5.82 -6.34 13.37
CA SER A 278 -4.49 -6.18 12.81
C SER A 278 -4.59 -5.42 11.49
N ILE A 279 -4.02 -4.22 11.45
CA ILE A 279 -4.14 -3.30 10.32
C ILE A 279 -2.81 -3.19 9.59
N GLU A 280 -2.76 -3.68 8.36
CA GLU A 280 -1.62 -3.58 7.43
C GLU A 280 -0.28 -4.03 8.07
N MET A 281 -0.37 -5.02 8.96
CA MET A 281 0.76 -5.66 9.62
C MET A 281 1.17 -6.95 8.90
N ILE A 282 0.24 -7.64 8.25
CA ILE A 282 0.46 -8.93 7.57
C ILE A 282 1.54 -8.85 6.47
N GLU A 283 1.72 -7.66 5.89
CA GLU A 283 2.73 -7.32 4.90
C GLU A 283 4.16 -7.40 5.48
N ALA A 284 4.30 -7.16 6.79
CA ALA A 284 5.57 -7.25 7.52
C ALA A 284 5.82 -8.64 8.12
N VAL A 285 4.93 -9.61 7.89
CA VAL A 285 5.11 -11.00 8.36
C VAL A 285 6.09 -11.75 7.47
N GLY A 286 6.05 -11.52 6.16
CA GLY A 286 6.85 -12.29 5.19
C GLY A 286 6.20 -13.62 4.81
N GLN A 287 6.51 -14.09 3.60
CA GLN A 287 5.88 -15.27 3.00
C GLN A 287 5.95 -16.54 3.87
N GLU A 288 7.11 -16.79 4.47
CA GLU A 288 7.40 -18.02 5.21
C GLU A 288 6.76 -18.09 6.61
N PHE A 289 6.26 -16.95 7.12
CA PHE A 289 5.67 -16.87 8.46
C PHE A 289 4.15 -16.64 8.43
N LEU A 290 3.53 -16.68 7.25
CA LEU A 290 2.10 -16.42 7.10
C LEU A 290 1.24 -17.38 7.93
N GLU A 291 1.56 -18.68 7.94
CA GLU A 291 0.86 -19.67 8.76
C GLU A 291 1.07 -19.41 10.26
N LEU A 292 2.31 -19.14 10.68
CA LEU A 292 2.62 -18.79 12.07
C LEU A 292 1.84 -17.55 12.55
N TYR A 293 1.68 -16.56 11.68
CA TYR A 293 0.87 -15.38 11.97
C TYR A 293 -0.58 -15.76 12.27
N PHE A 294 -1.22 -16.56 11.42
CA PHE A 294 -2.60 -17.00 11.66
C PHE A 294 -2.74 -17.96 12.86
N GLN A 295 -1.77 -18.85 13.11
CA GLN A 295 -1.71 -19.67 14.32
C GLN A 295 -1.65 -18.81 15.59
N THR A 296 -0.83 -17.75 15.56
CA THR A 296 -0.69 -16.81 16.67
C THR A 296 -2.01 -16.07 16.90
N CYS A 297 -2.62 -15.52 15.85
CA CYS A 297 -3.93 -14.89 15.94
C CYS A 297 -5.00 -15.84 16.47
N HIS A 298 -5.01 -17.10 16.01
CA HIS A 298 -5.94 -18.11 16.47
C HIS A 298 -5.81 -18.40 17.96
N ARG A 299 -4.58 -18.58 18.46
CA ARG A 299 -4.29 -18.78 19.88
C ARG A 299 -4.75 -17.61 20.75
N LEU A 300 -4.68 -16.38 20.23
CA LEU A 300 -4.98 -15.16 20.98
C LEU A 300 -6.47 -14.80 20.99
N VAL A 301 -7.33 -15.45 20.19
CA VAL A 301 -8.75 -15.12 20.12
C VAL A 301 -9.56 -16.19 20.85
N LYS A 302 -10.38 -15.78 21.82
CA LYS A 302 -11.28 -16.69 22.54
C LYS A 302 -12.22 -17.44 21.59
N PRO A 303 -12.70 -18.64 21.95
CA PRO A 303 -13.87 -19.24 21.29
C PRO A 303 -15.05 -18.24 21.28
N GLY A 304 -15.73 -18.09 20.14
CA GLY A 304 -16.76 -17.06 19.95
C GLY A 304 -16.24 -15.65 19.63
N GLY A 305 -14.93 -15.42 19.76
CA GLY A 305 -14.28 -14.14 19.48
C GLY A 305 -14.28 -13.76 18.00
N ARG A 306 -13.93 -12.51 17.72
CA ARG A 306 -13.86 -11.98 16.35
C ARG A 306 -12.52 -11.36 16.04
N MET A 307 -11.99 -11.70 14.88
CA MET A 307 -10.77 -11.11 14.34
C MET A 307 -11.11 -10.25 13.13
N VAL A 308 -10.42 -9.12 12.97
CA VAL A 308 -10.37 -8.32 11.74
C VAL A 308 -8.94 -8.13 11.29
N ILE A 309 -8.67 -8.45 10.02
CA ILE A 309 -7.40 -8.14 9.36
C ILE A 309 -7.67 -7.19 8.21
N GLN A 310 -7.01 -6.04 8.21
CA GLN A 310 -6.91 -5.17 7.04
C GLN A 310 -5.57 -5.44 6.36
N ALA A 311 -5.57 -5.69 5.05
CA ALA A 311 -4.37 -6.04 4.31
C ALA A 311 -4.35 -5.44 2.90
N ILE A 312 -3.15 -5.09 2.45
CA ILE A 312 -2.78 -4.92 1.05
C ILE A 312 -2.56 -6.32 0.47
N VAL A 313 -3.18 -6.61 -0.68
CA VAL A 313 -3.13 -7.95 -1.29
C VAL A 313 -2.65 -7.91 -2.74
N MET A 314 -1.78 -8.86 -3.07
CA MET A 314 -1.37 -9.12 -4.44
C MET A 314 -2.48 -9.90 -5.17
N PRO A 315 -2.92 -9.48 -6.38
CA PRO A 315 -3.82 -10.30 -7.19
C PRO A 315 -3.27 -11.72 -7.40
N SER A 316 -4.10 -12.74 -7.20
CA SER A 316 -3.66 -14.14 -7.23
C SER A 316 -2.95 -14.53 -8.53
N ALA A 317 -3.39 -13.99 -9.67
CA ALA A 317 -2.75 -14.22 -10.98
C ALA A 317 -1.30 -13.71 -11.06
N ARG A 318 -0.93 -12.71 -10.25
CA ARG A 318 0.41 -12.09 -10.22
C ARG A 318 1.28 -12.58 -9.07
N TYR A 319 0.70 -13.33 -8.13
CA TYR A 319 1.36 -13.71 -6.89
C TYR A 319 2.62 -14.53 -7.10
N GLU A 320 2.57 -15.56 -7.94
CA GLU A 320 3.72 -16.46 -8.15
C GLU A 320 4.93 -15.74 -8.76
N GLN A 321 4.69 -14.79 -9.67
CA GLN A 321 5.74 -13.96 -10.24
C GLN A 321 6.30 -12.99 -9.19
N TYR A 322 5.42 -12.31 -8.46
CA TYR A 322 5.80 -11.41 -7.36
C TYR A 322 6.65 -12.13 -6.29
N ALA A 323 6.23 -13.32 -5.86
CA ALA A 323 6.94 -14.11 -4.85
C ALA A 323 8.33 -14.57 -5.32
N ARG A 324 8.60 -14.50 -6.63
CA ARG A 324 9.87 -14.90 -7.24
C ARG A 324 10.73 -13.72 -7.67
N SER A 325 10.44 -12.50 -7.25
CA SER A 325 11.29 -11.34 -7.54
C SER A 325 11.48 -10.44 -6.33
N ILE A 326 12.47 -9.55 -6.41
CA ILE A 326 12.64 -8.44 -5.49
C ILE A 326 12.36 -7.16 -6.27
N ASP A 327 11.33 -6.42 -5.85
CA ASP A 327 10.97 -5.16 -6.48
C ASP A 327 11.62 -3.94 -5.80
N PHE A 328 11.35 -2.75 -6.36
CA PHE A 328 11.82 -1.49 -5.79
C PHE A 328 11.36 -1.26 -4.35
N ILE A 329 10.15 -1.69 -4.01
CA ILE A 329 9.55 -1.47 -2.70
C ILE A 329 10.24 -2.35 -1.67
N GLN A 330 10.42 -3.62 -1.95
CA GLN A 330 11.14 -4.54 -1.08
C GLN A 330 12.61 -4.14 -0.90
N LYS A 331 13.24 -3.54 -1.92
CA LYS A 331 14.64 -3.12 -1.82
C LYS A 331 14.83 -1.82 -1.03
N TYR A 332 13.99 -0.80 -1.27
CA TYR A 332 14.26 0.56 -0.80
C TYR A 332 13.28 1.10 0.23
N ILE A 333 12.06 0.56 0.30
CA ILE A 333 10.99 1.14 1.13
C ILE A 333 10.63 0.19 2.29
N PHE A 334 10.30 -1.06 1.99
CA PHE A 334 9.92 -2.09 2.96
C PHE A 334 10.77 -3.36 2.80
N PRO A 335 12.05 -3.35 3.24
CA PRO A 335 12.84 -4.57 3.35
C PRO A 335 12.13 -5.64 4.17
N GLY A 336 12.07 -6.86 3.63
CA GLY A 336 11.32 -7.98 4.23
C GLY A 336 9.81 -7.93 4.01
N GLY A 337 9.27 -6.85 3.43
CA GLY A 337 7.84 -6.71 3.11
C GLY A 337 7.40 -7.75 2.06
N PHE A 338 6.21 -8.30 2.26
CA PHE A 338 5.63 -9.29 1.36
C PHE A 338 4.10 -9.20 1.31
N LEU A 339 3.56 -8.99 0.12
CA LEU A 339 2.11 -8.91 -0.09
C LEU A 339 1.52 -10.32 -0.30
N PRO A 340 0.68 -10.84 0.62
CA PRO A 340 -0.01 -12.09 0.39
C PRO A 340 -1.08 -11.91 -0.71
N SER A 341 -1.44 -13.00 -1.39
CA SER A 341 -2.69 -13.02 -2.15
C SER A 341 -3.86 -13.44 -1.27
N LEU A 342 -5.07 -13.15 -1.72
CA LEU A 342 -6.29 -13.63 -1.05
C LEU A 342 -6.30 -15.17 -0.95
N SER A 343 -5.94 -15.87 -2.03
CA SER A 343 -5.89 -17.33 -2.04
C SER A 343 -4.85 -17.90 -1.07
N ARG A 344 -3.76 -17.18 -0.81
CA ARG A 344 -2.73 -17.61 0.15
C ARG A 344 -3.17 -17.35 1.59
N ILE A 345 -3.91 -16.27 1.85
CA ILE A 345 -4.56 -16.02 3.14
C ILE A 345 -5.57 -17.13 3.43
N GLU A 346 -6.45 -17.44 2.46
CA GLU A 346 -7.44 -18.53 2.54
C GLU A 346 -6.79 -19.85 2.94
N GLN A 347 -5.79 -20.28 2.17
CA GLN A 347 -5.06 -21.52 2.42
C GLN A 347 -4.38 -21.54 3.78
N ALA A 348 -3.77 -20.43 4.21
CA ALA A 348 -3.14 -20.36 5.52
C ALA A 348 -4.19 -20.53 6.62
N VAL A 349 -5.27 -19.74 6.59
CA VAL A 349 -6.36 -19.82 7.59
C VAL A 349 -6.93 -21.23 7.68
N GLU A 350 -7.24 -21.86 6.55
CA GLU A 350 -7.80 -23.23 6.50
C GLU A 350 -6.85 -24.29 7.06
N ARG A 351 -5.54 -24.17 6.80
CA ARG A 351 -4.55 -25.17 7.23
C ARG A 351 -4.23 -25.11 8.71
N CYS A 352 -4.23 -23.92 9.30
CA CYS A 352 -3.62 -23.72 10.61
C CYS A 352 -4.51 -23.08 11.67
N THR A 353 -5.80 -22.87 11.37
CA THR A 353 -6.76 -22.35 12.33
C THR A 353 -8.09 -23.10 12.27
N ALA A 354 -8.87 -23.02 13.34
CA ALA A 354 -10.27 -23.46 13.32
C ALA A 354 -11.24 -22.36 12.84
N PHE A 355 -10.75 -21.25 12.28
CA PHE A 355 -11.62 -20.17 11.82
C PHE A 355 -12.37 -20.58 10.56
N PRO A 356 -13.71 -20.59 10.57
CA PRO A 356 -14.48 -21.01 9.40
C PRO A 356 -14.39 -19.94 8.32
N TRP A 357 -13.70 -20.24 7.21
CA TRP A 357 -13.60 -19.33 6.07
C TRP A 357 -14.96 -18.94 5.49
N SER A 358 -15.94 -19.84 5.54
CA SER A 358 -17.33 -19.58 5.10
C SER A 358 -18.00 -18.42 5.84
N THR A 359 -17.53 -18.06 7.04
CA THR A 359 -18.02 -16.92 7.81
C THR A 359 -17.23 -15.64 7.56
N ALA A 360 -16.14 -15.72 6.78
CA ALA A 360 -15.27 -14.61 6.51
C ALA A 360 -16.00 -13.58 5.64
N LYS A 361 -16.23 -12.38 6.18
CA LYS A 361 -16.73 -11.26 5.37
C LYS A 361 -15.53 -10.56 4.75
N THR A 362 -15.35 -10.74 3.45
CA THR A 362 -14.39 -9.95 2.68
C THR A 362 -15.08 -8.69 2.19
N SER A 363 -14.70 -7.53 2.71
CA SER A 363 -15.08 -6.26 2.09
C SER A 363 -13.93 -5.79 1.19
N ARG A 364 -14.25 -5.58 -0.08
CA ARG A 364 -13.33 -4.90 -0.99
C ARG A 364 -13.67 -3.42 -0.95
N THR A 365 -13.03 -2.69 -0.04
CA THR A 365 -12.94 -1.25 -0.21
C THR A 365 -11.92 -1.00 -1.30
N VAL A 366 -12.38 -0.96 -2.55
CA VAL A 366 -11.63 -0.21 -3.54
C VAL A 366 -11.76 1.23 -3.06
N THR A 367 -10.65 1.85 -2.65
CA THR A 367 -10.50 3.30 -2.65
C THR A 367 -10.55 3.77 -4.10
N ARG A 368 -11.70 3.53 -4.76
CA ARG A 368 -12.05 3.98 -6.10
C ARG A 368 -12.50 5.42 -5.97
N GLY A 369 -11.61 6.24 -5.41
CA GLY A 369 -11.64 7.66 -5.72
C GLY A 369 -11.32 7.76 -7.20
N ARG A 370 -12.28 8.22 -8.00
CA ARG A 370 -11.95 8.96 -9.23
C ARG A 370 -11.04 10.13 -8.81
N TYR A 371 -9.74 9.88 -8.64
CA TYR A 371 -8.68 10.89 -8.66
C TYR A 371 -8.48 11.41 -10.10
N THR A 372 -9.55 11.42 -10.92
CA THR A 372 -9.50 11.51 -12.38
C THR A 372 -10.29 12.67 -12.98
N ASN A 373 -10.91 13.55 -12.20
CA ASN A 373 -11.39 14.81 -12.77
C ASN A 373 -10.53 15.98 -12.30
N GLY A 374 -9.86 16.62 -13.26
CA GLY A 374 -9.19 17.88 -13.08
C GLY A 374 -10.12 18.88 -12.40
N GLY A 375 -9.67 19.39 -11.27
CA GLY A 375 -10.43 20.33 -10.45
C GLY A 375 -9.87 20.40 -9.04
N ARG A 376 -8.71 21.06 -8.88
CA ARG A 376 -8.17 21.70 -7.65
C ARG A 376 -8.58 21.14 -6.27
N GLY A 377 -8.70 19.83 -6.10
CA GLY A 377 -9.01 19.17 -4.82
C GLY A 377 -7.75 18.74 -4.09
N SER A 378 -7.19 19.65 -3.30
CA SER A 378 -6.01 19.46 -2.46
C SER A 378 -6.38 18.85 -1.12
N SER A 379 -5.73 17.76 -0.69
CA SER A 379 -5.70 17.46 0.76
C SER A 379 -4.37 16.90 1.24
N THR A 380 -3.74 15.97 0.53
CA THR A 380 -2.39 15.48 0.89
C THR A 380 -1.27 16.26 0.21
N ARG A 381 -1.55 16.81 -0.97
CA ARG A 381 -0.57 17.57 -1.76
C ARG A 381 -0.39 19.02 -1.29
N SER A 382 -1.41 19.63 -0.68
CA SER A 382 -1.30 20.99 -0.12
C SER A 382 -0.58 21.01 1.22
N THR A 383 -0.86 20.06 2.12
CA THR A 383 -0.27 20.05 3.46
C THR A 383 1.22 19.70 3.45
N GLY A 384 1.62 18.65 2.73
CA GLY A 384 3.03 18.24 2.65
C GLY A 384 3.93 19.22 1.89
N SER A 385 3.46 19.75 0.76
CA SER A 385 4.21 20.78 0.00
C SER A 385 4.33 22.09 0.79
N ALA A 386 3.23 22.56 1.40
CA ALA A 386 3.25 23.83 2.13
C ALA A 386 4.12 23.77 3.40
N LYS A 387 4.12 22.64 4.13
CA LYS A 387 5.01 22.45 5.28
C LYS A 387 6.48 22.33 4.88
N TRP A 388 6.78 21.72 3.73
CA TRP A 388 8.15 21.55 3.23
C TRP A 388 8.79 22.87 2.78
N ASP A 389 8.00 23.79 2.21
CA ASP A 389 8.47 25.10 1.74
C ASP A 389 8.57 26.15 2.88
N SER A 390 8.36 25.76 4.14
CA SER A 390 8.43 26.63 5.32
C SER A 390 9.89 26.89 5.75
N PRO A 391 10.29 28.12 6.16
CA PRO A 391 11.69 28.48 6.44
C PRO A 391 12.41 27.61 7.50
N LYS A 392 11.66 26.96 8.39
CA LYS A 392 12.18 26.13 9.50
C LYS A 392 12.87 24.83 9.06
N HIS A 393 12.74 24.40 7.80
CA HIS A 393 13.26 23.12 7.33
C HIS A 393 14.31 23.22 6.20
N SER A 394 14.82 24.43 5.94
CA SER A 394 15.76 24.72 4.85
C SER A 394 17.23 24.33 5.10
N SER A 395 17.56 23.70 6.23
CA SER A 395 18.95 23.44 6.65
C SER A 395 19.40 21.98 6.68
N ALA A 396 18.63 21.02 6.15
CA ALA A 396 19.07 19.62 6.08
C ALA A 396 19.92 19.35 4.82
N PRO A 397 21.21 18.96 4.93
CA PRO A 397 22.07 18.71 3.79
C PRO A 397 21.71 17.40 3.08
N GLY A 398 21.82 17.46 1.74
CA GLY A 398 21.80 16.36 0.76
C GLY A 398 21.63 14.93 1.27
N THR A 399 20.39 14.45 1.26
CA THR A 399 20.09 13.02 1.17
C THR A 399 19.06 12.77 0.07
N THR A 400 19.23 11.64 -0.61
CA THR A 400 18.61 11.16 -1.87
C THR A 400 17.07 11.02 -1.83
N THR A 401 16.44 11.52 -0.77
CA THR A 401 15.01 11.43 -0.46
C THR A 401 14.17 12.49 -1.22
N SER A 402 14.81 13.56 -1.71
CA SER A 402 14.15 14.75 -2.28
C SER A 402 13.40 14.54 -3.61
N ALA A 403 13.76 13.51 -4.38
CA ALA A 403 13.09 13.18 -5.65
C ALA A 403 11.87 12.25 -5.46
N ILE A 404 11.84 11.49 -4.37
CA ILE A 404 10.93 10.35 -4.18
C ILE A 404 9.55 10.79 -3.63
N ALA A 405 9.49 11.94 -2.95
CA ALA A 405 8.30 12.38 -2.21
C ALA A 405 7.37 13.34 -2.97
N ARG A 406 7.74 13.83 -4.17
CA ARG A 406 6.99 14.91 -4.84
C ARG A 406 5.60 14.56 -5.38
N ARG A 407 5.19 13.29 -5.34
CA ARG A 407 3.84 12.84 -5.72
C ARG A 407 3.79 11.31 -5.66
N ARG A 408 3.09 10.75 -4.67
CA ARG A 408 2.83 9.31 -4.58
C ARG A 408 1.33 9.07 -4.46
N SER A 409 0.80 8.20 -5.30
CA SER A 409 -0.49 7.54 -5.12
C SER A 409 -0.30 6.06 -5.41
N TRP A 410 -0.59 5.20 -4.44
CA TRP A 410 -0.62 3.75 -4.59
C TRP A 410 -2.03 3.33 -5.00
N ASN A 411 -2.13 2.48 -6.03
CA ASN A 411 -3.37 1.86 -6.45
C ASN A 411 -3.32 0.36 -6.13
N GLU A 412 -3.52 0.00 -4.87
CA GLU A 412 -3.87 -1.38 -4.49
C GLU A 412 -5.06 -1.35 -3.52
N PRO A 413 -6.08 -2.21 -3.74
CA PRO A 413 -7.24 -2.24 -2.87
C PRO A 413 -6.87 -2.86 -1.52
N SER A 414 -6.99 -2.09 -0.44
CA SER A 414 -7.02 -2.63 0.92
C SER A 414 -8.30 -3.46 1.11
N ARG A 415 -8.17 -4.68 1.64
CA ARG A 415 -9.30 -5.55 1.97
C ARG A 415 -9.43 -5.69 3.47
N TYR A 416 -10.66 -5.72 3.95
CA TYR A 416 -10.96 -6.13 5.32
C TYR A 416 -11.46 -7.56 5.30
N PHE A 417 -10.98 -8.34 6.24
CA PHE A 417 -11.43 -9.69 6.51
C PHE A 417 -11.92 -9.74 7.95
N SER A 418 -13.13 -10.24 8.19
CA SER A 418 -13.62 -10.49 9.55
C SER A 418 -14.10 -11.93 9.71
N TRP A 419 -13.78 -12.57 10.84
CA TRP A 419 -14.16 -13.95 11.15
C TRP A 419 -15.05 -14.02 12.39
N ASN A 420 -15.94 -15.01 12.43
CA ASN A 420 -16.75 -15.33 13.61
C ASN A 420 -16.29 -16.69 14.15
N GLY A 421 -15.79 -16.74 15.38
CA GLY A 421 -15.29 -17.96 16.00
C GLY A 421 -16.41 -18.92 16.44
N SER A 422 -17.16 -19.52 15.53
CA SER A 422 -18.12 -20.60 15.89
C SER A 422 -17.48 -21.98 15.75
N SER A 423 -17.48 -22.76 16.83
CA SER A 423 -17.26 -24.20 16.76
C SER A 423 -18.56 -24.92 16.37
N ARG A 424 -18.58 -25.52 15.19
CA ARG A 424 -19.63 -26.34 14.53
C ARG A 424 -20.80 -25.59 13.85
N PRO A 425 -21.20 -26.01 12.63
CA PRO A 425 -22.31 -25.41 11.91
C PRO A 425 -23.65 -26.06 12.32
N SER A 426 -24.59 -25.29 12.85
CA SER A 426 -26.01 -25.61 12.69
C SER A 426 -26.43 -25.18 11.27
N ARG A 427 -26.99 -26.13 10.51
CA ARG A 427 -27.49 -25.91 9.14
C ARG A 427 -28.81 -25.14 9.20
N GLU A 428 -28.77 -23.81 9.12
CA GLU A 428 -29.88 -23.02 8.58
C GLU A 428 -29.35 -21.76 7.87
N PRO A 429 -29.84 -21.41 6.66
CA PRO A 429 -29.42 -20.22 5.94
C PRO A 429 -30.17 -18.99 6.47
N LEU A 430 -29.53 -18.18 7.32
CA LEU A 430 -30.02 -16.84 7.63
C LEU A 430 -29.61 -15.85 6.54
N LEU A 431 -30.52 -15.66 5.58
CA LEU A 431 -30.65 -14.46 4.78
C LEU A 431 -30.82 -13.24 5.70
N SER A 432 -29.96 -12.24 5.59
CA SER A 432 -30.38 -10.85 5.81
C SER A 432 -29.73 -9.92 4.79
N VAL A 433 -30.58 -9.48 3.88
CA VAL A 433 -30.37 -8.40 2.93
C VAL A 433 -30.60 -7.10 3.67
N GLN A 434 -29.65 -6.16 3.62
CA GLN A 434 -29.95 -4.74 3.71
C GLN A 434 -29.35 -4.04 2.50
N SER A 435 -30.06 -4.19 1.37
CA SER A 435 -30.04 -3.24 0.28
C SER A 435 -31.00 -2.10 0.64
N LEU A 436 -30.51 -0.86 0.60
CA LEU A 436 -31.39 0.30 0.39
C LEU A 436 -31.14 0.77 -1.05
N SER A 437 -32.12 0.50 -1.90
CA SER A 437 -32.30 0.98 -3.28
C SER A 437 -33.32 2.15 -3.29
N PRO A 438 -33.81 2.72 -4.42
CA PRO A 438 -33.50 2.49 -5.84
C PRO A 438 -33.21 3.81 -6.63
N SER A 439 -32.63 3.81 -7.83
CA SER A 439 -33.38 3.61 -9.09
C SER A 439 -32.47 3.81 -10.32
N CYS A 440 -32.46 2.85 -11.24
CA CYS A 440 -32.73 3.05 -12.68
C CYS A 440 -32.70 1.68 -13.38
N ARG A 441 -33.80 1.30 -14.04
CA ARG A 441 -33.98 0.06 -14.80
C ARG A 441 -33.42 0.24 -16.21
N ILE A 442 -32.64 -0.72 -16.70
CA ILE A 442 -32.61 -1.07 -18.12
C ILE A 442 -32.66 -2.60 -18.20
N GLY A 443 -33.72 -3.11 -18.81
CA GLY A 443 -33.99 -4.54 -18.93
C GLY A 443 -33.32 -5.18 -20.13
N PHE A 444 -33.08 -6.48 -20.01
CA PHE A 444 -33.06 -7.39 -21.15
C PHE A 444 -33.87 -8.63 -20.79
N ARG A 445 -34.74 -9.02 -21.71
CA ARG A 445 -35.72 -10.10 -21.62
C ARG A 445 -35.37 -11.13 -22.69
N ALA A 446 -35.13 -12.36 -22.27
CA ALA A 446 -35.28 -13.62 -23.03
C ALA A 446 -34.92 -14.70 -22.01
N GLY A 447 -35.81 -15.57 -21.51
CA GLY A 447 -36.75 -16.47 -22.17
C GLY A 447 -36.46 -17.83 -21.52
N ARG A 448 -37.37 -18.33 -20.65
CA ARG A 448 -38.08 -19.63 -20.79
C ARG A 448 -37.13 -20.83 -21.01
N ASP A 449 -37.05 -21.89 -20.21
CA ASP A 449 -37.99 -22.51 -19.27
C ASP A 449 -37.23 -23.33 -18.21
N ASN A 450 -37.85 -23.49 -17.04
CA ASN A 450 -37.52 -24.44 -15.96
C ASN A 450 -38.35 -25.74 -16.21
N PRO A 451 -38.30 -26.85 -15.43
CA PRO A 451 -37.59 -27.04 -14.15
C PRO A 451 -36.99 -28.46 -13.87
N CYS A 452 -36.21 -28.50 -12.79
CA CYS A 452 -36.13 -29.53 -11.73
C CYS A 452 -36.05 -31.03 -12.07
N ARG A 453 -34.99 -31.67 -11.56
CA ARG A 453 -35.07 -32.91 -10.74
C ARG A 453 -33.84 -32.99 -9.84
N ASP A 454 -34.05 -32.86 -8.54
CA ASP A 454 -33.09 -33.24 -7.50
C ASP A 454 -33.46 -34.66 -7.00
N PRO A 455 -32.48 -35.50 -6.62
CA PRO A 455 -32.60 -36.95 -6.63
C PRO A 455 -32.81 -37.56 -5.22
N THR A 456 -33.35 -38.78 -5.22
CA THR A 456 -33.08 -39.91 -4.28
C THR A 456 -33.42 -39.70 -2.80
N ALA A 457 -34.09 -40.61 -2.09
CA ALA A 457 -33.99 -42.08 -2.08
C ALA A 457 -35.22 -42.67 -1.31
N PRO A 458 -35.26 -43.95 -0.87
CA PRO A 458 -34.64 -45.20 -1.37
C PRO A 458 -35.67 -46.36 -1.50
N ALA A 459 -35.23 -47.50 -2.08
CA ALA A 459 -35.40 -48.88 -1.56
C ALA A 459 -35.55 -49.94 -2.68
N ASN A 460 -34.55 -50.83 -2.73
CA ASN A 460 -34.62 -52.29 -2.87
C ASN A 460 -35.76 -52.93 -3.66
N ALA A 461 -35.39 -53.70 -4.70
CA ALA A 461 -35.38 -55.17 -4.71
C ALA A 461 -35.76 -55.77 -6.09
N SER A 462 -34.86 -56.63 -6.58
CA SER A 462 -35.12 -57.85 -7.36
C SER A 462 -36.04 -57.81 -8.59
N ALA A 463 -35.45 -57.90 -9.79
CA ALA A 463 -35.39 -59.12 -10.60
C ALA A 463 -34.48 -58.89 -11.82
#